data_AF-A0A4Y9ZGC2-F1
#
_entry.id   AF-A0A4Y9ZGC2-F1
#
_cell.length_a   1.000
_cell.length_b   1.000
_cell.length_c   1.000
_cell.angle_alpha   90.00
_cell.angle_beta   90.00
_cell.angle_gamma   90.00
#
_symmetry.space_group_name_H-M   'P 1'
#
loop_
_entity.id
_entity.type
_entity.pdbx_description
1 polymer ?
#
loop_
_entity_poly.entity_id
_entity_poly.type
_entity_poly.pdbx_seq_one_letter_code
_entity_poly.pdbx_strand_id
1 'polypeptide(L)'
;MASQETNGASVPLPNRRYSTSSKNKPPVWSVDSSANTAIATPLPAKCSRHAREGVCCKELKGEDERTLIDPDVVRDIVIGLSDGLTVPFALTAGLSSLGESKLVVLGGVAELIAGAISMGIGGFLASQAERDHYRYLRRATSARVLRSCDGEMERE
;
A
#
# COMPACT_ATOMS: atom_id res chain seq x y z
N MET A 1 9.02 47.92 -21.92
CA MET A 1 9.03 46.55 -21.35
C MET A 1 7.60 46.15 -21.11
N ALA A 2 7.07 45.23 -21.93
CA ALA A 2 5.68 44.77 -21.86
C ALA A 2 5.58 43.63 -20.84
N SER A 3 4.70 43.78 -19.85
CA SER A 3 4.36 42.72 -18.91
C SER A 3 3.31 41.82 -19.57
N GLN A 4 3.67 40.55 -19.82
CA GLN A 4 2.74 39.52 -20.27
C GLN A 4 2.11 38.87 -19.03
N GLU A 5 0.81 39.06 -18.83
CA GLU A 5 0.00 38.25 -17.91
C GLU A 5 -0.32 36.91 -18.58
N THR A 6 0.13 35.82 -17.97
CA THR A 6 -0.19 34.46 -18.39
C THR A 6 -1.59 34.08 -17.88
N ASN A 7 -2.61 34.29 -18.73
CA ASN A 7 -3.93 33.74 -18.49
C ASN A 7 -3.88 32.21 -18.57
N GLY A 8 -3.96 31.55 -17.41
CA GLY A 8 -4.13 30.10 -17.33
C GLY A 8 -5.46 29.69 -17.96
N ALA A 9 -5.42 28.83 -18.98
CA ALA A 9 -6.60 28.29 -19.62
C ALA A 9 -7.39 27.43 -18.63
N SER A 10 -8.49 27.95 -18.09
CA SER A 10 -9.44 27.18 -17.30
C SER A 10 -10.33 26.36 -18.23
N VAL A 11 -10.22 25.03 -18.13
CA VAL A 11 -11.10 24.11 -18.86
C VAL A 11 -12.42 24.01 -18.08
N PRO A 12 -13.57 24.40 -18.67
CA PRO A 12 -14.85 24.28 -17.98
C PRO A 12 -15.23 22.81 -17.80
N LEU A 13 -15.68 22.46 -16.59
CA LEU A 13 -16.27 21.16 -16.30
C LEU A 13 -17.57 20.98 -17.12
N PRO A 14 -17.81 19.80 -17.72
CA PRO A 14 -18.98 19.57 -18.53
C PRO A 14 -20.26 19.67 -17.69
N ASN A 15 -21.19 20.50 -18.17
CA ASN A 15 -22.46 20.73 -17.52
C ASN A 15 -23.32 19.46 -17.58
N ARG A 16 -23.78 18.95 -16.43
CA ARG A 16 -24.59 17.73 -16.32
C ARG A 16 -25.97 17.98 -16.93
N ARG A 17 -26.10 17.76 -18.25
CA ARG A 17 -27.40 17.73 -18.92
C ARG A 17 -28.17 16.52 -18.41
N TYR A 18 -29.29 16.77 -17.75
CA TYR A 18 -30.30 15.76 -17.45
C TYR A 18 -30.90 15.28 -18.77
N SER A 19 -30.40 14.15 -19.28
CA SER A 19 -30.95 13.46 -20.44
C SER A 19 -31.85 12.35 -19.94
N THR A 20 -33.15 12.57 -20.04
CA THR A 20 -34.13 11.49 -20.08
C THR A 20 -33.91 10.64 -21.33
N SER A 21 -34.19 9.33 -21.22
CA SER A 21 -34.27 8.34 -22.33
C SER A 21 -32.99 7.56 -22.70
N SER A 22 -32.91 6.35 -22.13
CA SER A 22 -32.80 5.05 -22.82
C SER A 22 -31.98 4.97 -24.12
N LYS A 23 -30.78 4.36 -24.03
CA LYS A 23 -30.32 3.20 -24.83
C LYS A 23 -28.81 2.95 -24.63
N ASN A 24 -28.50 1.78 -24.07
CA ASN A 24 -27.28 0.97 -24.26
C ASN A 24 -25.91 1.70 -24.33
N LYS A 25 -25.30 1.94 -23.16
CA LYS A 25 -23.83 1.88 -23.02
C LYS A 25 -23.50 0.74 -22.07
N PRO A 26 -22.70 -0.27 -22.46
CA PRO A 26 -22.34 -1.35 -21.56
C PRO A 26 -21.37 -0.83 -20.48
N PRO A 27 -21.45 -1.34 -19.24
CA PRO A 27 -20.47 -1.04 -18.21
C PRO A 27 -19.11 -1.68 -18.57
N VAL A 28 -18.02 -1.07 -18.08
CA VAL A 28 -16.61 -1.44 -18.33
C VAL A 28 -16.21 -2.82 -17.76
N TRP A 29 -17.14 -3.55 -17.14
CA TRP A 29 -16.97 -4.94 -16.78
C TRP A 29 -18.35 -5.61 -16.74
N SER A 30 -18.51 -6.71 -17.49
CA SER A 30 -19.69 -7.58 -17.44
C SER A 30 -19.27 -8.89 -16.79
N VAL A 31 -19.89 -9.25 -15.68
CA VAL A 31 -19.67 -10.56 -15.04
C VAL A 31 -20.82 -11.47 -15.43
N ASP A 32 -20.72 -12.06 -16.62
CA ASP A 32 -21.54 -13.22 -16.97
C ASP A 32 -20.85 -14.47 -16.44
N SER A 33 -21.40 -15.04 -15.37
CA SER A 33 -21.26 -16.46 -15.03
C SER A 33 -22.41 -16.86 -14.12
N SER A 34 -23.56 -17.14 -14.75
CA SER A 34 -24.56 -18.02 -14.13
C SER A 34 -24.03 -19.45 -14.18
N ALA A 35 -23.40 -19.89 -13.10
CA ALA A 35 -23.18 -21.30 -12.83
C ALA A 35 -23.59 -21.57 -11.38
N ASN A 36 -24.72 -22.27 -11.24
CA ASN A 36 -25.24 -22.81 -9.99
C ASN A 36 -24.15 -23.60 -9.25
N THR A 37 -23.55 -22.98 -8.24
CA THR A 37 -23.08 -23.63 -7.02
C THR A 37 -23.22 -22.58 -5.94
N ALA A 38 -23.82 -22.95 -4.81
CA ALA A 38 -24.21 -22.08 -3.70
C ALA A 38 -23.01 -21.39 -3.01
N ILE A 39 -22.34 -20.49 -3.73
CA ILE A 39 -21.33 -19.59 -3.20
C ILE A 39 -22.08 -18.28 -2.96
N ALA A 40 -22.47 -18.08 -1.71
CA ALA A 40 -23.06 -16.85 -1.24
C ALA A 40 -22.15 -15.69 -1.61
N THR A 41 -22.58 -14.90 -2.61
CA THR A 41 -22.12 -13.53 -2.83
C THR A 41 -22.13 -12.80 -1.48
N PRO A 42 -21.08 -12.04 -1.10
CA PRO A 42 -20.99 -11.44 0.22
C PRO A 42 -22.12 -10.44 0.35
N LEU A 43 -23.08 -10.76 1.20
CA LEU A 43 -24.26 -9.93 1.43
C LEU A 43 -23.80 -8.56 1.93
N PRO A 44 -24.17 -7.47 1.24
CA PRO A 44 -23.89 -6.13 1.70
C PRO A 44 -24.63 -5.89 3.00
N ALA A 45 -23.93 -5.37 4.00
CA ALA A 45 -24.49 -4.58 5.08
C ALA A 45 -25.82 -5.07 5.68
N LYS A 46 -25.77 -6.14 6.51
CA LYS A 46 -26.69 -6.23 7.66
C LYS A 46 -25.99 -5.64 8.88
N CYS A 47 -25.90 -4.32 8.92
CA CYS A 47 -25.96 -3.60 10.17
C CYS A 47 -27.42 -3.26 10.43
N SER A 48 -28.08 -4.05 11.27
CA SER A 48 -29.50 -3.90 11.54
C SER A 48 -29.71 -3.78 13.04
N ARG A 49 -30.17 -2.61 13.47
CA ARG A 49 -31.44 -2.60 14.18
C ARG A 49 -32.29 -1.42 13.74
N HIS A 50 -32.99 -1.69 12.62
CA HIS A 50 -34.17 -1.01 12.11
C HIS A 50 -34.05 0.48 11.78
N ALA A 51 -33.99 0.74 10.48
CA ALA A 51 -34.56 1.92 9.83
C ALA A 51 -34.12 3.30 10.36
N ARG A 52 -32.82 3.59 10.23
CA ARG A 52 -32.25 4.84 9.66
C ARG A 52 -30.72 4.70 9.64
N GLU A 53 -30.11 5.30 8.62
CA GLU A 53 -28.71 5.12 8.22
C GLU A 53 -27.71 5.39 9.37
N GLY A 54 -27.10 4.34 9.92
CA GLY A 54 -25.98 4.42 10.87
C GLY A 54 -25.09 3.18 10.71
N VAL A 55 -23.81 3.37 10.40
CA VAL A 55 -22.90 2.32 9.89
C VAL A 55 -22.31 1.45 11.01
N CYS A 56 -22.34 0.13 10.82
CA CYS A 56 -21.72 -0.91 11.66
C CYS A 56 -20.21 -0.74 11.81
N CYS A 57 -19.76 -0.71 13.07
CA CYS A 57 -18.37 -0.89 13.42
C CYS A 57 -18.23 -2.06 14.39
N LYS A 58 -18.54 -3.30 13.94
CA LYS A 58 -18.15 -4.47 14.73
C LYS A 58 -17.91 -5.72 13.89
N GLU A 59 -16.66 -6.17 13.95
CA GLU A 59 -16.09 -7.46 13.54
C GLU A 59 -16.41 -7.99 12.12
N LEU A 60 -15.51 -7.67 11.19
CA LEU A 60 -15.06 -8.63 10.18
C LEU A 60 -13.58 -8.93 10.47
N LYS A 61 -13.32 -9.73 11.50
CA LYS A 61 -11.98 -10.29 11.72
C LYS A 61 -11.90 -11.54 10.85
N GLY A 62 -11.25 -11.41 9.70
CA GLY A 62 -10.89 -12.54 8.84
C GLY A 62 -10.08 -13.56 9.65
N GLU A 63 -10.30 -14.82 9.37
CA GLU A 63 -9.59 -15.93 9.97
C GLU A 63 -8.14 -15.88 9.48
N ASP A 64 -7.24 -15.39 10.34
CA ASP A 64 -5.81 -15.31 10.05
C ASP A 64 -5.26 -16.73 9.83
N GLU A 65 -5.03 -17.07 8.56
CA GLU A 65 -4.38 -18.33 8.17
C GLU A 65 -2.94 -18.30 8.70
N ARG A 66 -2.69 -19.10 9.72
CA ARG A 66 -1.46 -19.07 10.52
C ARG A 66 -0.37 -19.80 9.76
N THR A 67 0.34 -19.12 8.87
CA THR A 67 1.57 -19.67 8.30
C THR A 67 2.66 -19.70 9.37
N LEU A 68 3.31 -20.86 9.54
CA LEU A 68 4.38 -21.07 10.52
C LEU A 68 5.63 -20.19 10.30
N ILE A 69 5.71 -19.55 9.14
CA ILE A 69 6.77 -18.64 8.74
C ILE A 69 6.09 -17.34 8.28
N ASP A 70 6.57 -16.22 8.79
CA ASP A 70 6.10 -14.90 8.41
C ASP A 70 6.63 -14.57 7.00
N PRO A 71 5.76 -14.27 6.01
CA PRO A 71 6.19 -13.96 4.65
C PRO A 71 7.11 -12.74 4.57
N ASP A 72 7.00 -11.79 5.52
CA ASP A 72 7.87 -10.61 5.56
C ASP A 72 9.33 -11.00 5.87
N VAL A 73 9.55 -11.98 6.73
CA VAL A 73 10.92 -12.48 7.04
C VAL A 73 11.55 -13.13 5.82
N VAL A 74 10.78 -13.96 5.09
CA VAL A 74 11.27 -14.59 3.86
C VAL A 74 11.59 -13.54 2.80
N ARG A 75 10.74 -12.51 2.66
CA ARG A 75 10.97 -11.41 1.74
C ARG A 75 12.27 -10.67 2.05
N ASP A 76 12.49 -10.30 3.30
CA ASP A 76 13.67 -9.53 3.71
C ASP A 76 14.97 -10.34 3.50
N ILE A 77 14.94 -11.66 3.73
CA ILE A 77 16.06 -12.56 3.41
C ILE A 77 16.35 -12.56 1.91
N VAL A 78 15.32 -12.72 1.07
CA VAL A 78 15.51 -12.77 -0.39
C VAL A 78 16.04 -11.45 -0.92
N ILE A 79 15.55 -10.31 -0.43
CA ILE A 79 16.04 -8.98 -0.81
C ILE A 79 17.51 -8.82 -0.42
N GLY A 80 17.86 -9.12 0.84
CA GLY A 80 19.23 -9.00 1.33
C GLY A 80 20.22 -9.93 0.62
N LEU A 81 19.81 -11.16 0.33
CA LEU A 81 20.63 -12.12 -0.41
C LEU A 81 20.80 -11.69 -1.87
N SER A 82 19.74 -11.18 -2.51
CA SER A 82 19.81 -10.68 -3.88
C SER A 82 20.79 -9.52 -3.99
N ASP A 83 20.73 -8.55 -3.08
CA ASP A 83 21.62 -7.37 -3.11
C ASP A 83 23.06 -7.74 -2.72
N GLY A 84 23.22 -8.63 -1.72
CA GLY A 84 24.51 -9.15 -1.30
C GLY A 84 25.22 -10.02 -2.34
N LEU A 85 24.52 -10.50 -3.38
CA LEU A 85 25.14 -11.20 -4.50
C LEU A 85 25.40 -10.27 -5.68
N THR A 86 24.45 -9.39 -6.02
CA THR A 86 24.55 -8.57 -7.22
C THR A 86 25.54 -7.42 -7.06
N VAL A 87 25.52 -6.71 -5.92
CA VAL A 87 26.36 -5.54 -5.71
C VAL A 87 27.85 -5.91 -5.63
N PRO A 88 28.27 -6.91 -4.82
CA PRO A 88 29.66 -7.32 -4.79
C PRO A 88 30.11 -7.96 -6.11
N PHE A 89 29.21 -8.65 -6.83
CA PHE A 89 29.53 -9.18 -8.16
C PHE A 89 29.84 -8.07 -9.16
N ALA A 90 28.98 -7.04 -9.24
CA ALA A 90 29.21 -5.90 -10.11
C ALA A 90 30.48 -5.12 -9.71
N LEU A 91 30.68 -4.90 -8.41
CA LEU A 91 31.84 -4.19 -7.87
C LEU A 91 33.13 -4.94 -8.21
N THR A 92 33.19 -6.24 -7.94
CA THR A 92 34.38 -7.05 -8.23
C THR A 92 34.66 -7.16 -9.72
N ALA A 93 33.63 -7.26 -10.57
CA ALA A 93 33.79 -7.20 -12.02
C ALA A 93 34.37 -5.85 -12.49
N GLY A 94 33.92 -4.74 -11.90
CA GLY A 94 34.47 -3.41 -12.19
C GLY A 94 35.93 -3.27 -11.74
N LEU A 95 36.24 -3.69 -10.51
CA LEU A 95 37.60 -3.65 -9.95
C LEU A 95 38.56 -4.63 -10.63
N SER A 96 38.05 -5.70 -11.26
CA SER A 96 38.88 -6.68 -11.97
C SER A 96 39.68 -6.07 -13.13
N SER A 97 39.27 -4.90 -13.64
CA SER A 97 39.99 -4.15 -14.68
C SER A 97 41.32 -3.55 -14.19
N LEU A 98 41.48 -3.38 -12.87
CA LEU A 98 42.66 -2.78 -12.25
C LEU A 98 43.85 -3.75 -12.12
N GLY A 99 43.66 -5.04 -12.40
CA GLY A 99 44.73 -6.04 -12.43
C GLY A 99 45.25 -6.52 -11.07
N GLU A 100 44.77 -5.96 -9.94
CA GLU A 100 45.20 -6.33 -8.59
C GLU A 100 44.13 -7.14 -7.85
N SER A 101 44.30 -8.46 -7.76
CA SER A 101 43.31 -9.35 -7.13
C SER A 101 43.09 -9.07 -5.64
N LYS A 102 44.12 -8.58 -4.92
CA LYS A 102 44.00 -8.23 -3.49
C LYS A 102 43.00 -7.10 -3.25
N LEU A 103 42.99 -6.09 -4.13
CA LEU A 103 42.08 -4.96 -4.07
C LEU A 103 40.63 -5.41 -4.31
N VAL A 104 40.42 -6.30 -5.28
CA VAL A 104 39.10 -6.85 -5.61
C VAL A 104 38.48 -7.58 -4.42
N VAL A 105 39.25 -8.47 -3.77
CA VAL A 105 38.78 -9.25 -2.63
C VAL A 105 38.52 -8.37 -1.41
N LEU A 106 39.45 -7.45 -1.10
CA LEU A 106 39.31 -6.58 0.05
C LEU A 106 38.11 -5.61 -0.12
N GLY A 107 37.94 -5.07 -1.33
CA GLY A 107 36.81 -4.21 -1.67
C GLY A 107 35.47 -4.95 -1.62
N GLY A 108 35.39 -6.16 -2.19
CA GLY A 108 34.16 -6.96 -2.15
C GLY A 108 33.74 -7.37 -0.74
N VAL A 109 34.69 -7.76 0.12
CA VAL A 109 34.39 -8.10 1.53
C VAL A 109 34.02 -6.86 2.33
N ALA A 110 34.70 -5.73 2.11
CA ALA A 110 34.34 -4.48 2.75
C ALA A 110 32.92 -4.04 2.40
N GLU A 111 32.55 -4.11 1.11
CA GLU A 111 31.20 -3.80 0.62
C GLU A 111 30.15 -4.72 1.22
N LEU A 112 30.42 -6.04 1.30
CA LEU A 112 29.50 -7.00 1.93
C LEU A 112 29.21 -6.64 3.39
N ILE A 113 30.25 -6.32 4.17
CA ILE A 113 30.09 -5.98 5.58
C ILE A 113 29.35 -4.64 5.72
N ALA A 114 29.72 -3.63 4.93
CA ALA A 114 29.08 -2.32 4.93
C ALA A 114 27.60 -2.43 4.53
N GLY A 115 27.29 -3.16 3.47
CA GLY A 115 25.93 -3.42 2.99
C GLY A 115 25.08 -4.16 4.01
N ALA A 116 25.62 -5.22 4.64
CA ALA A 116 24.91 -5.97 5.67
C ALA A 116 24.56 -5.11 6.90
N ILE A 117 25.49 -4.29 7.38
CA ILE A 117 25.23 -3.38 8.50
C ILE A 117 24.20 -2.31 8.11
N SER A 118 24.35 -1.72 6.92
CA SER A 118 23.45 -0.69 6.41
C SER A 118 22.01 -1.20 6.28
N MET A 119 21.81 -2.36 5.64
CA MET A 119 20.49 -2.98 5.50
C MET A 119 19.93 -3.45 6.85
N GLY A 120 20.77 -4.01 7.73
CA GLY A 120 20.32 -4.45 9.05
C GLY A 120 19.79 -3.29 9.91
N ILE A 121 20.53 -2.18 9.95
CA ILE A 121 20.10 -0.98 10.67
C ILE A 121 18.92 -0.32 9.97
N GLY A 122 18.94 -0.25 8.64
CA GLY A 122 17.87 0.32 7.82
C GLY A 122 16.54 -0.40 8.03
N GLY A 123 16.54 -1.74 7.98
CA GLY A 123 15.36 -2.56 8.24
C GLY A 123 14.86 -2.42 9.68
N PHE A 124 15.77 -2.40 10.67
CA PHE A 124 15.39 -2.17 12.07
C PHE A 124 14.71 -0.81 12.27
N LEU A 125 15.30 0.26 11.74
CA LEU A 125 14.73 1.61 11.85
C LEU A 125 13.40 1.74 11.10
N ALA A 126 13.28 1.11 9.93
CA ALA A 126 12.03 1.05 9.19
C ALA A 126 10.93 0.37 10.02
N SER A 127 11.23 -0.78 10.61
CA SER A 127 10.26 -1.51 11.45
C SER A 127 9.85 -0.72 12.70
N GLN A 128 10.78 0.03 13.32
CA GLN A 128 10.44 0.91 14.45
C GLN A 128 9.53 2.06 14.00
N ALA A 129 9.86 2.71 12.87
CA ALA A 129 9.06 3.79 12.31
C ALA A 129 7.64 3.32 11.98
N GLU A 130 7.49 2.13 11.39
CA GLU A 130 6.16 1.55 11.10
C GLU A 130 5.35 1.28 12.37
N ARG A 131 5.98 0.78 13.44
CA ARG A 131 5.30 0.55 14.73
C ARG A 131 4.78 1.85 15.34
N ASP A 132 5.59 2.91 15.31
CA ASP A 132 5.17 4.21 15.84
C ASP A 132 4.14 4.88 14.94
N HIS A 133 4.30 4.76 13.63
CA HIS A 133 3.31 5.22 12.66
C HIS A 133 1.96 4.52 12.88
N TYR A 134 1.95 3.20 13.05
CA TYR A 134 0.73 2.43 13.33
C TYR A 134 0.03 2.88 14.61
N ARG A 135 0.79 3.11 15.70
CA ARG A 135 0.22 3.61 16.97
C ARG A 135 -0.40 4.99 16.81
N TYR A 136 0.28 5.88 16.09
CA TYR A 136 -0.25 7.21 15.77
C TYR A 136 -1.55 7.10 14.96
N LEU A 137 -1.54 6.31 13.89
CA LEU A 137 -2.69 6.12 13.02
C LEU A 137 -3.88 5.54 13.78
N ARG A 138 -3.65 4.52 14.62
CA ARG A 138 -4.70 3.90 15.44
C ARG A 138 -5.38 4.90 16.37
N ARG A 139 -4.61 5.77 17.04
CA ARG A 139 -5.16 6.83 17.91
C ARG A 139 -5.92 7.88 17.11
N ALA A 140 -5.34 8.36 16.01
CA ALA A 140 -5.95 9.37 15.15
C ALA A 140 -7.27 8.88 14.52
N THR A 141 -7.31 7.61 14.08
CA THR A 141 -8.51 6.98 13.53
C THR A 141 -9.56 6.79 14.61
N SER A 142 -9.19 6.28 15.79
CA SER A 142 -10.15 6.13 16.91
C SER A 142 -10.78 7.47 17.33
N ALA A 143 -9.99 8.55 17.38
CA ALA A 143 -10.51 9.87 17.71
C ALA A 143 -11.45 10.42 16.61
N ARG A 144 -11.15 10.15 15.34
CA ARG A 144 -12.05 10.49 14.22
C ARG A 144 -13.37 9.74 14.29
N VAL A 145 -13.32 8.43 14.52
CA VAL A 145 -14.53 7.59 14.64
C VAL A 145 -15.41 8.09 15.78
N LEU A 146 -14.84 8.38 16.96
CA LEU A 146 -15.61 8.90 18.09
C LEU A 146 -16.33 10.23 17.75
N ARG A 147 -15.63 11.18 17.11
CA ARG A 147 -16.27 12.46 16.71
C ARG A 147 -17.35 12.28 15.64
N SER A 148 -17.14 11.38 14.68
CA SER A 148 -18.12 11.11 13.63
C SER A 148 -19.36 10.41 14.17
N CYS A 149 -19.23 9.52 15.16
CA CYS A 149 -20.37 8.89 15.82
C CYS A 149 -21.14 9.87 16.72
N ASP A 150 -20.44 10.78 17.41
CA ASP A 150 -21.09 11.79 18.27
C ASP A 150 -21.92 12.79 17.46
N GLY A 151 -21.40 13.25 16.32
CA GLY A 151 -22.11 14.18 15.43
C GLY A 151 -23.27 13.58 14.63
N GLU A 152 -23.43 12.25 14.61
CA GLU A 152 -24.63 11.58 14.09
C GLU A 152 -25.74 11.52 15.16
N MET A 153 -25.39 11.37 16.44
CA MET A 153 -26.35 11.32 17.56
C MET A 153 -27.04 12.68 17.84
N GLU A 154 -26.41 13.79 17.49
CA GLU A 154 -27.00 15.14 17.66
C GLU A 154 -28.02 15.51 16.57
N ARG A 155 -28.18 14.69 15.52
CA ARG A 155 -29.13 14.94 14.41
C ARG A 155 -30.44 14.13 14.49
N GLU A 156 -30.67 13.42 15.59
CA GLU A 156 -31.95 12.77 15.93
C GLU A 156 -32.64 13.47 17.11
#